data_AF-A0A3E0QIY8-F1
#
_entry.id   AF-A0A3E0QIY8-F1
#
_cell.length_a   1.000
_cell.length_b   1.000
_cell.length_c   1.000
_cell.angle_alpha   90.00
_cell.angle_beta   90.00
_cell.angle_gamma   90.00
#
_symmetry.space_group_name_H-M   'P 1'
#
loop_
_entity.id
_entity.type
_entity.pdbx_description
1 polymer ?
#
loop_
_entity_poly.entity_id
_entity_poly.type
_entity_poly.pdbx_seq_one_letter_code
_entity_poly.pdbx_strand_id
1 'polypeptide(L)'
;MNIRSDFFVNSDSHKDTLGKRKQKGNFRTLNPFRREIDFCSNDYLGLARSAEFRKKTEEIIDSYGDYRNGSGGSRLICGTTMHLTELEKTVADFHNTESALIFNSGYSANIGLFSCIGRRQDTIIVDEKIHASVHDGLRLSLSRNFKFSHNNIEDLERKIKNASGDVYVAVEALYSMDGDLAPLADIAAICKKYKARLIVDEAHSTGIFGDRGEGLATEVQIDPYIFAKIHTYGKAMGCHGASVCGGELLINYLVNYSRPFIFTTAVTDHIVASIQAAYSLMPELSSERSRLQANIDAYRKNVNIHQYSSLSDCRSPVQIFPVDGNEHADICSKELEENGFAVKPVKSPTVSEGKERLRICIHEFNIEKEINDLATLLNNIKKIRN
;
A
#
# COMPACT_ATOMS: atom_id res chain seq x y z
N MET A 1 12.72 49.57 -6.71
CA MET A 1 11.74 49.10 -7.70
C MET A 1 11.51 47.62 -7.49
N ASN A 2 10.33 47.25 -6.97
CA ASN A 2 9.99 45.87 -6.64
C ASN A 2 9.29 45.25 -7.86
N ILE A 3 10.08 44.80 -8.85
CA ILE A 3 9.55 44.16 -10.06
C ILE A 3 9.32 42.67 -9.74
N ARG A 4 8.30 42.38 -8.94
CA ARG A 4 7.64 41.07 -9.00
C ARG A 4 6.31 41.30 -9.69
N SER A 5 6.31 41.25 -11.02
CA SER A 5 5.06 41.18 -11.76
C SER A 5 4.40 39.83 -11.47
N ASP A 6 3.10 39.83 -11.14
CA ASP A 6 2.31 38.63 -10.81
C ASP A 6 2.39 37.52 -11.87
N PHE A 7 2.75 37.87 -13.11
CA PHE A 7 2.99 36.97 -14.23
C PHE A 7 4.10 35.92 -13.96
N PHE A 8 5.12 36.24 -13.16
CA PHE A 8 6.23 35.31 -12.89
C PHE A 8 5.96 34.35 -11.73
N VAL A 9 4.93 34.59 -10.93
CA VAL A 9 4.69 33.81 -9.70
C VAL A 9 3.55 32.81 -9.87
N ASN A 10 2.49 33.19 -10.61
CA ASN A 10 1.28 32.36 -10.69
C ASN A 10 0.76 32.23 -12.12
N SER A 11 0.65 30.99 -12.60
CA SER A 11 -0.01 30.66 -13.87
C SER A 11 -1.53 30.75 -13.72
N ASP A 12 -2.19 31.47 -14.63
CA ASP A 12 -3.65 31.53 -14.67
C ASP A 12 -4.28 30.15 -14.95
N SER A 13 -3.59 29.26 -15.70
CA SER A 13 -4.06 27.88 -15.88
C SER A 13 -4.01 27.08 -14.59
N HIS A 14 -3.03 27.34 -13.71
CA HIS A 14 -2.99 26.72 -12.39
C HIS A 14 -4.13 27.25 -11.50
N LYS A 15 -4.37 28.58 -11.50
CA LYS A 15 -5.48 29.18 -10.74
C LYS A 15 -6.83 28.60 -11.17
N ASP A 16 -7.08 28.51 -12.48
CA ASP A 16 -8.31 27.94 -13.03
C ASP A 16 -8.48 26.47 -12.63
N THR A 17 -7.42 25.65 -12.80
CA THR A 17 -7.47 24.23 -12.45
C THR A 17 -7.68 23.99 -10.95
N LEU A 18 -7.03 24.80 -10.09
CA LEU A 18 -7.24 24.77 -8.64
C LEU A 18 -8.64 25.27 -8.26
N GLY A 19 -9.16 26.30 -8.94
CA GLY A 19 -10.52 26.80 -8.79
C GLY A 19 -11.56 25.73 -9.08
N LYS A 20 -11.40 25.00 -10.19
CA LYS A 20 -12.23 23.83 -10.54
C LYS A 20 -12.18 22.74 -9.47
N ARG A 21 -11.01 22.46 -8.88
CA ARG A 21 -10.89 21.50 -7.77
C ARG A 21 -11.63 21.97 -6.51
N LYS A 22 -11.56 23.25 -6.18
CA LYS A 22 -12.31 23.85 -5.04
C LYS A 22 -13.81 23.75 -5.26
N GLN A 23 -14.29 24.11 -6.45
CA GLN A 23 -15.71 24.01 -6.82
C GLN A 23 -16.24 22.57 -6.74
N LYS A 24 -15.41 21.58 -7.06
CA LYS A 24 -15.75 20.15 -6.94
C LYS A 24 -15.57 19.56 -5.53
N GLY A 25 -15.21 20.35 -4.52
CA GLY A 25 -14.95 19.86 -3.16
C GLY A 25 -13.72 18.95 -3.03
N ASN A 26 -12.83 18.94 -4.01
CA ASN A 26 -11.69 18.02 -4.11
C ASN A 26 -10.33 18.72 -3.95
N PHE A 27 -10.35 19.95 -3.42
CA PHE A 27 -9.13 20.65 -3.05
C PHE A 27 -8.53 20.03 -1.78
N ARG A 28 -7.21 19.78 -1.79
CA ARG A 28 -6.50 19.10 -0.69
C ARG A 28 -5.54 20.08 -0.03
N THR A 29 -5.43 20.01 1.29
CA THR A 29 -4.47 20.78 2.08
C THR A 29 -3.57 19.85 2.91
N LEU A 30 -2.35 20.28 3.17
CA LEU A 30 -1.42 19.57 4.06
C LEU A 30 -1.68 20.05 5.49
N ASN A 31 -2.36 19.22 6.27
CA ASN A 31 -2.65 19.52 7.67
C ASN A 31 -1.76 18.61 8.54
N PRO A 32 -1.01 19.17 9.51
CA PRO A 32 -0.30 18.34 10.50
C PRO A 32 -1.30 17.48 11.27
N PHE A 33 -0.95 16.21 11.50
CA PHE A 33 -1.73 15.32 12.36
C PHE A 33 -1.64 15.82 13.82
N ARG A 34 -2.76 15.97 14.52
CA ARG A 34 -2.78 16.62 15.85
C ARG A 34 -3.65 15.87 16.84
N ARG A 35 -3.04 15.23 17.85
CA ARG A 35 -3.64 14.77 19.14
C ARG A 35 -4.97 13.99 19.08
N GLU A 36 -5.43 13.64 17.89
CA GLU A 36 -6.61 12.83 17.63
C GLU A 36 -6.27 11.36 17.84
N ILE A 37 -7.29 10.58 18.20
CA ILE A 37 -7.23 9.12 18.21
C ILE A 37 -7.13 8.64 16.76
N ASP A 38 -6.07 7.89 16.47
CA ASP A 38 -5.70 7.50 15.12
C ASP A 38 -6.56 6.35 14.61
N PHE A 39 -7.33 6.62 13.56
CA PHE A 39 -8.07 5.65 12.75
C PHE A 39 -7.84 5.87 11.25
N CYS A 40 -6.71 6.47 10.85
CA CYS A 40 -6.43 6.76 9.45
C CYS A 40 -5.02 6.44 8.97
N SER A 41 -4.04 6.34 9.87
CA SER A 41 -2.69 5.92 9.50
C SER A 41 -2.70 4.47 9.00
N ASN A 42 -1.63 4.07 8.32
CA ASN A 42 -1.46 2.67 7.92
C ASN A 42 -0.47 1.94 8.85
N ASP A 43 -0.18 2.48 10.03
CA ASP A 43 0.72 1.91 11.05
C ASP A 43 -0.01 0.81 11.84
N TYR A 44 -0.54 -0.20 11.12
CA TYR A 44 -1.51 -1.17 11.65
C TYR A 44 -1.08 -1.85 12.95
N LEU A 45 0.21 -2.16 13.09
CA LEU A 45 0.79 -2.81 14.28
C LEU A 45 1.42 -1.82 15.28
N GLY A 46 1.38 -0.52 15.01
CA GLY A 46 2.01 0.47 15.89
C GLY A 46 3.54 0.42 15.90
N LEU A 47 4.17 -0.18 14.89
CA LEU A 47 5.63 -0.27 14.88
C LEU A 47 6.26 1.11 14.74
N ALA A 48 5.71 2.02 13.94
CA ALA A 48 6.30 3.35 13.74
C ALA A 48 6.45 4.18 15.04
N ARG A 49 5.69 3.83 16.08
CA ARG A 49 5.73 4.45 17.42
C ARG A 49 6.36 3.58 18.50
N SER A 50 6.83 2.37 18.17
CA SER A 50 7.38 1.42 19.13
C SER A 50 8.76 1.85 19.63
N ALA A 51 8.89 1.98 20.95
CA ALA A 51 10.17 2.27 21.60
C ALA A 51 11.17 1.11 21.44
N GLU A 52 10.68 -0.13 21.44
CA GLU A 52 11.50 -1.32 21.18
C GLU A 52 12.03 -1.32 19.75
N PHE A 53 11.19 -1.03 18.76
CA PHE A 53 11.61 -0.95 17.37
C PHE A 53 12.65 0.15 17.15
N ARG A 54 12.43 1.32 17.76
CA ARG A 54 13.41 2.41 17.76
C ARG A 54 14.75 1.96 18.35
N LYS A 55 14.74 1.36 19.55
CA LYS A 55 15.96 0.87 20.22
C LYS A 55 16.69 -0.16 19.36
N LYS A 56 15.96 -1.09 18.75
CA LYS A 56 16.54 -2.10 17.85
C LYS A 56 17.18 -1.48 16.62
N THR A 57 16.56 -0.45 16.05
CA THR A 57 17.12 0.32 14.93
C THR A 57 18.43 1.00 15.34
N GLU A 58 18.45 1.66 16.50
CA GLU A 58 19.63 2.33 17.07
C GLU A 58 20.79 1.33 17.29
N GLU A 59 20.50 0.16 17.89
CA GLU A 59 21.49 -0.91 18.08
C GLU A 59 22.09 -1.41 16.76
N ILE A 60 21.26 -1.60 15.72
CA ILE A 60 21.73 -2.06 14.40
C ILE A 60 22.58 -0.99 13.72
N ILE A 61 22.14 0.26 13.67
CA ILE A 61 22.90 1.30 12.96
C ILE A 61 24.22 1.62 13.66
N ASP A 62 24.27 1.61 15.00
CA ASP A 62 25.50 1.79 15.75
C ASP A 62 26.51 0.66 15.44
N SER A 63 26.02 -0.55 15.13
CA SER A 63 26.87 -1.69 14.75
C SER A 63 27.56 -1.52 13.39
N TYR A 64 27.09 -0.61 12.53
CA TYR A 64 27.73 -0.33 11.24
C TYR A 64 29.04 0.48 11.39
N GLY A 65 29.24 1.14 12.53
CA GLY A 65 30.44 1.93 12.83
C GLY A 65 30.48 3.30 12.15
N ASP A 66 30.75 3.35 10.84
CA ASP A 66 30.87 4.59 10.05
C ASP A 66 29.67 4.77 9.10
N TYR A 67 28.47 4.76 9.68
CA TYR A 67 27.24 4.93 8.91
C TYR A 67 27.10 6.37 8.40
N ARG A 68 26.55 6.53 7.19
CA ARG A 68 26.41 7.84 6.55
C ARG A 68 24.98 8.34 6.64
N ASN A 69 24.83 9.67 6.83
CA ASN A 69 23.52 10.32 6.80
C ASN A 69 22.82 10.23 5.43
N GLY A 70 23.58 10.11 4.36
CA GLY A 70 23.09 9.94 2.99
C GLY A 70 23.93 8.91 2.25
N SER A 71 23.33 8.25 1.26
CA SER A 71 24.03 7.25 0.44
C SER A 71 25.09 7.84 -0.49
N GLY A 72 25.01 9.16 -0.78
CA GLY A 72 25.97 9.88 -1.61
C GLY A 72 25.78 9.71 -3.12
N GLY A 73 24.85 8.85 -3.55
CA GLY A 73 24.59 8.57 -4.96
C GLY A 73 23.48 7.55 -5.18
N SER A 74 23.24 7.18 -6.44
CA SER A 74 22.29 6.12 -6.78
C SER A 74 22.86 4.73 -6.51
N ARG A 75 22.03 3.69 -6.58
CA ARG A 75 22.50 2.30 -6.40
C ARG A 75 23.65 1.92 -7.33
N LEU A 76 23.63 2.45 -8.57
CA LEU A 76 24.64 2.18 -9.60
C LEU A 76 25.86 3.11 -9.54
N ILE A 77 25.82 4.16 -8.69
CA ILE A 77 26.91 5.12 -8.51
C ILE A 77 27.09 5.33 -7.00
N CYS A 78 28.01 4.58 -6.39
CA CYS A 78 28.45 4.66 -4.98
C CYS A 78 27.38 4.54 -3.86
N GLY A 79 26.10 4.37 -4.18
CA GLY A 79 25.01 4.27 -3.21
C GLY A 79 24.67 2.86 -2.71
N THR A 80 25.35 1.82 -3.20
CA THR A 80 25.16 0.44 -2.67
C THR A 80 26.17 0.15 -1.57
N THR A 81 25.68 -0.11 -0.35
CA THR A 81 26.49 -0.52 0.81
C THR A 81 26.37 -2.02 1.06
N MET A 82 27.31 -2.61 1.81
CA MET A 82 27.25 -4.04 2.16
C MET A 82 25.99 -4.37 2.96
N HIS A 83 25.62 -3.52 3.92
CA HIS A 83 24.41 -3.69 4.74
C HIS A 83 23.12 -3.69 3.90
N LEU A 84 23.08 -2.90 2.81
CA LEU A 84 21.95 -2.90 1.89
C LEU A 84 21.84 -4.23 1.12
N THR A 85 22.97 -4.79 0.68
CA THR A 85 22.99 -6.11 0.01
C THR A 85 22.63 -7.24 0.99
N GLU A 86 23.10 -7.18 2.23
CA GLU A 86 22.72 -8.13 3.29
C GLU A 86 21.23 -8.04 3.66
N LEU A 87 20.68 -6.82 3.68
CA LEU A 87 19.25 -6.61 3.84
C LEU A 87 18.47 -7.25 2.69
N GLU A 88 18.88 -7.04 1.44
CA GLU A 88 18.22 -7.64 0.27
C GLU A 88 18.19 -9.17 0.36
N LYS A 89 19.25 -9.80 0.88
CA LYS A 89 19.28 -11.23 1.17
C LYS A 89 18.28 -11.61 2.27
N THR A 90 18.30 -10.90 3.40
CA THR A 90 17.36 -11.13 4.50
C THR A 90 15.90 -11.04 4.03
N VAL A 91 15.59 -10.06 3.19
CA VAL A 91 14.26 -9.87 2.59
C VAL A 91 13.89 -11.05 1.69
N ALA A 92 14.81 -11.49 0.83
CA ALA A 92 14.59 -12.62 -0.07
C ALA A 92 14.32 -13.92 0.71
N ASP A 93 15.14 -14.19 1.74
CA ASP A 93 15.03 -15.35 2.61
C ASP A 93 13.70 -15.35 3.39
N PHE A 94 13.33 -14.20 3.97
CA PHE A 94 12.08 -14.08 4.75
C PHE A 94 10.84 -14.39 3.90
N HIS A 95 10.85 -13.94 2.64
CA HIS A 95 9.73 -14.06 1.71
C HIS A 95 9.80 -15.28 0.79
N ASN A 96 10.71 -16.23 1.03
CA ASN A 96 10.89 -17.44 0.22
C ASN A 96 11.09 -17.16 -1.28
N THR A 97 11.94 -16.19 -1.61
CA THR A 97 12.27 -15.83 -3.00
C THR A 97 13.77 -15.90 -3.26
N GLU A 98 14.20 -16.02 -4.51
CA GLU A 98 15.62 -16.11 -4.86
C GLU A 98 16.36 -14.80 -4.60
N SER A 99 15.71 -13.65 -4.81
CA SER A 99 16.33 -12.34 -4.67
C SER A 99 15.28 -11.28 -4.36
N ALA A 100 15.72 -10.19 -3.71
CA ALA A 100 14.93 -9.00 -3.50
C ALA A 100 15.70 -7.74 -3.92
N LEU A 101 14.96 -6.67 -4.22
CA LEU A 101 15.51 -5.38 -4.59
C LEU A 101 14.82 -4.27 -3.82
N ILE A 102 15.59 -3.46 -3.08
CA ILE A 102 15.05 -2.34 -2.29
C ILE A 102 14.80 -1.12 -3.17
N PHE A 103 13.63 -0.50 -2.97
CA PHE A 103 13.18 0.75 -3.56
C PHE A 103 12.86 1.79 -2.48
N ASN A 104 12.91 3.07 -2.85
CA ASN A 104 12.61 4.18 -1.94
C ASN A 104 11.14 4.23 -1.47
N SER A 105 10.20 3.64 -2.22
CA SER A 105 8.79 3.58 -1.81
C SER A 105 8.03 2.51 -2.60
N GLY A 106 6.87 2.09 -2.09
CA GLY A 106 5.98 1.18 -2.83
C GLY A 106 5.50 1.76 -4.16
N TYR A 107 5.31 3.08 -4.22
CA TYR A 107 4.99 3.77 -5.46
C TYR A 107 6.12 3.64 -6.49
N SER A 108 7.37 3.87 -6.07
CA SER A 108 8.57 3.72 -6.92
C SER A 108 8.79 2.27 -7.34
N ALA A 109 8.57 1.30 -6.46
CA ALA A 109 8.65 -0.13 -6.76
C ALA A 109 7.65 -0.53 -7.85
N ASN A 110 6.38 -0.17 -7.67
CA ASN A 110 5.33 -0.47 -8.64
C ASN A 110 5.59 0.19 -9.99
N ILE A 111 5.87 1.50 -10.05
CA ILE A 111 6.22 2.13 -11.33
C ILE A 111 7.45 1.46 -11.94
N GLY A 112 8.46 1.17 -11.12
CA GLY A 112 9.71 0.58 -11.56
C GLY A 112 9.53 -0.79 -12.20
N LEU A 113 8.68 -1.63 -11.61
CA LEU A 113 8.30 -2.94 -12.12
C LEU A 113 7.47 -2.78 -13.40
N PHE A 114 6.30 -2.16 -13.29
CA PHE A 114 5.29 -2.15 -14.37
C PHE A 114 5.69 -1.32 -15.59
N SER A 115 6.63 -0.38 -15.47
CA SER A 115 7.11 0.41 -16.61
C SER A 115 8.04 -0.35 -17.55
N CYS A 116 8.63 -1.48 -17.13
CA CYS A 116 9.67 -2.15 -17.92
C CYS A 116 9.50 -3.66 -18.10
N ILE A 117 8.68 -4.36 -17.30
CA ILE A 117 8.54 -5.82 -17.40
C ILE A 117 7.90 -6.31 -18.70
N GLY A 118 7.05 -5.50 -19.32
CA GLY A 118 6.30 -5.87 -20.52
C GLY A 118 6.91 -5.27 -21.78
N ARG A 119 7.14 -6.10 -22.81
CA ARG A 119 7.50 -5.64 -24.16
C ARG A 119 6.25 -5.46 -25.02
N ARG A 120 6.42 -4.92 -26.23
CA ARG A 120 5.30 -4.57 -27.15
C ARG A 120 4.36 -5.74 -27.49
N GLN A 121 4.90 -6.95 -27.55
CA GLN A 121 4.15 -8.17 -27.86
C GLN A 121 3.50 -8.80 -26.62
N ASP A 122 3.95 -8.41 -25.43
CA ASP A 122 3.54 -8.97 -24.14
C ASP A 122 2.25 -8.29 -23.64
N THR A 123 1.57 -8.96 -22.72
CA THR A 123 0.29 -8.52 -22.17
C THR A 123 0.35 -8.43 -20.65
N ILE A 124 -0.07 -7.29 -20.09
CA ILE A 124 -0.26 -7.12 -18.65
C ILE A 124 -1.76 -6.95 -18.36
N ILE A 125 -2.30 -7.84 -17.53
CA ILE A 125 -3.69 -7.84 -17.10
C ILE A 125 -3.70 -7.45 -15.63
N VAL A 126 -4.45 -6.42 -15.26
CA VAL A 126 -4.50 -5.94 -13.88
C VAL A 126 -5.93 -5.87 -13.37
N ASP A 127 -6.10 -6.07 -12.07
CA ASP A 127 -7.39 -5.80 -11.43
C ASP A 127 -7.76 -4.33 -11.63
N GLU A 128 -9.03 -4.05 -11.91
CA GLU A 128 -9.46 -2.67 -12.20
C GLU A 128 -9.24 -1.69 -11.05
N LYS A 129 -9.22 -2.19 -9.80
CA LYS A 129 -9.01 -1.41 -8.57
C LYS A 129 -7.57 -1.39 -8.07
N ILE A 130 -6.64 -2.01 -8.80
CA ILE A 130 -5.21 -1.99 -8.42
C ILE A 130 -4.70 -0.55 -8.24
N HIS A 131 -3.73 -0.38 -7.34
CA HIS A 131 -3.24 0.91 -6.90
C HIS A 131 -2.77 1.80 -8.07
N ALA A 132 -2.98 3.11 -7.92
CA ALA A 132 -2.66 4.11 -8.94
C ALA A 132 -1.21 4.04 -9.44
N SER A 133 -0.26 3.65 -8.57
CA SER A 133 1.15 3.46 -8.96
C SER A 133 1.34 2.40 -10.06
N VAL A 134 0.52 1.35 -10.07
CA VAL A 134 0.57 0.32 -11.11
C VAL A 134 0.08 0.93 -12.42
N HIS A 135 -1.04 1.65 -12.40
CA HIS A 135 -1.52 2.36 -13.60
C HIS A 135 -0.51 3.38 -14.13
N ASP A 136 0.19 4.10 -13.26
CA ASP A 136 1.27 5.02 -13.66
C ASP A 136 2.43 4.27 -14.32
N GLY A 137 2.84 3.11 -13.78
CA GLY A 137 3.83 2.24 -14.41
C GLY A 137 3.38 1.74 -15.79
N LEU A 138 2.14 1.26 -15.90
CA LEU A 138 1.58 0.75 -17.17
C LEU A 138 1.51 1.83 -18.26
N ARG A 139 1.31 3.10 -17.91
CA ARG A 139 1.35 4.22 -18.85
C ARG A 139 2.73 4.41 -19.49
N LEU A 140 3.78 4.00 -18.80
CA LEU A 140 5.17 4.04 -19.29
C LEU A 140 5.58 2.73 -20.00
N SER A 141 4.85 1.65 -19.77
CA SER A 141 5.09 0.35 -20.41
C SER A 141 4.81 0.39 -21.92
N LEU A 142 5.54 -0.44 -22.66
CA LEU A 142 5.28 -0.68 -24.08
C LEU A 142 4.27 -1.80 -24.34
N SER A 143 3.89 -2.55 -23.29
CA SER A 143 2.98 -3.71 -23.37
C SER A 143 1.55 -3.35 -23.70
N ARG A 144 0.78 -4.37 -24.11
CA ARG A 144 -0.68 -4.30 -24.16
C ARG A 144 -1.21 -4.46 -22.75
N ASN A 145 -2.04 -3.51 -22.31
CA ASN A 145 -2.53 -3.48 -20.93
C ASN A 145 -4.05 -3.64 -20.90
N PHE A 146 -4.55 -4.58 -20.12
CA PHE A 146 -5.99 -4.81 -19.93
C PHE A 146 -6.35 -4.74 -18.46
N LYS A 147 -7.59 -4.31 -18.20
CA LYS A 147 -8.22 -4.46 -16.89
C LYS A 147 -9.19 -5.63 -16.92
N PHE A 148 -9.25 -6.38 -15.83
CA PHE A 148 -10.36 -7.29 -15.55
C PHE A 148 -11.19 -6.75 -14.38
N SER A 149 -12.47 -7.10 -14.35
CA SER A 149 -13.38 -6.70 -13.28
C SER A 149 -12.88 -7.17 -11.92
N HIS A 150 -13.06 -6.33 -10.90
CA HIS A 150 -12.45 -6.51 -9.59
C HIS A 150 -12.74 -7.90 -8.99
N ASN A 151 -11.68 -8.64 -8.65
CA ASN A 151 -11.75 -10.00 -8.10
C ASN A 151 -12.58 -11.01 -8.91
N ASN A 152 -12.85 -10.73 -10.20
CA ASN A 152 -13.68 -11.57 -11.06
C ASN A 152 -12.81 -12.57 -11.85
N ILE A 153 -12.85 -13.84 -11.43
CA ILE A 153 -12.02 -14.91 -12.01
C ILE A 153 -12.43 -15.24 -13.45
N GLU A 154 -13.72 -15.22 -13.76
CA GLU A 154 -14.23 -15.51 -15.10
C GLU A 154 -13.78 -14.45 -16.11
N ASP A 155 -13.83 -13.18 -15.71
CA ASP A 155 -13.36 -12.08 -16.55
C ASP A 155 -11.85 -12.14 -16.73
N LEU A 156 -11.09 -12.41 -15.66
CA LEU A 156 -9.65 -12.65 -15.75
C LEU A 156 -9.33 -13.76 -16.77
N GLU A 157 -10.01 -14.90 -16.67
CA GLU A 157 -9.79 -16.03 -17.59
C GLU A 157 -10.09 -15.62 -19.05
N ARG A 158 -11.18 -14.86 -19.26
CA ARG A 158 -11.54 -14.32 -20.58
C ARG A 158 -10.47 -13.39 -21.14
N LYS A 159 -9.85 -12.53 -20.32
CA LYS A 159 -8.75 -11.66 -20.76
C LYS A 159 -7.50 -12.46 -21.10
N ILE A 160 -7.14 -13.43 -20.27
CA ILE A 160 -5.96 -14.28 -20.47
C ILE A 160 -6.04 -15.07 -21.78
N LYS A 161 -7.22 -15.63 -22.13
CA LYS A 161 -7.42 -16.35 -23.39
C LYS A 161 -7.14 -15.51 -24.65
N ASN A 162 -7.26 -14.19 -24.54
CA ASN A 162 -7.03 -13.24 -25.64
C ASN A 162 -5.67 -12.54 -25.56
N ALA A 163 -4.84 -12.88 -24.57
CA ALA A 163 -3.54 -12.28 -24.37
C ALA A 163 -2.49 -12.86 -25.34
N SER A 164 -1.45 -12.09 -25.60
CA SER A 164 -0.32 -12.47 -26.46
C SER A 164 1.02 -12.24 -25.78
N GLY A 165 2.05 -12.95 -26.23
CA GLY A 165 3.41 -12.84 -25.71
C GLY A 165 3.52 -13.40 -24.28
N ASP A 166 4.43 -12.83 -23.50
CA ASP A 166 4.46 -13.09 -22.06
C ASP A 166 3.24 -12.42 -21.41
N VAL A 167 2.50 -13.19 -20.60
CA VAL A 167 1.29 -12.70 -19.92
C VAL A 167 1.61 -12.50 -18.44
N TYR A 168 1.33 -11.31 -17.94
CA TYR A 168 1.44 -10.94 -16.53
C TYR A 168 0.06 -10.63 -15.97
N VAL A 169 -0.23 -11.11 -14.77
CA VAL A 169 -1.46 -10.80 -14.04
C VAL A 169 -1.07 -10.11 -12.74
N ALA A 170 -1.63 -8.94 -12.44
CA ALA A 170 -1.33 -8.21 -11.21
C ALA A 170 -2.57 -7.87 -10.40
N VAL A 171 -2.45 -8.07 -9.08
CA VAL A 171 -3.49 -7.81 -8.07
C VAL A 171 -2.88 -7.26 -6.79
N GLU A 172 -3.68 -6.58 -5.97
CA GLU A 172 -3.36 -6.35 -4.55
C GLU A 172 -3.82 -7.57 -3.74
N ALA A 173 -3.03 -8.02 -2.77
CA ALA A 173 -3.45 -9.05 -1.84
C ALA A 173 -4.58 -8.56 -0.92
N LEU A 174 -4.42 -7.36 -0.36
CA LEU A 174 -5.43 -6.62 0.40
C LEU A 174 -5.58 -5.23 -0.23
N TYR A 175 -6.76 -4.92 -0.75
CA TYR A 175 -7.00 -3.67 -1.47
C TYR A 175 -7.16 -2.48 -0.53
N SER A 176 -6.37 -1.44 -0.79
CA SER A 176 -6.21 -0.30 0.12
C SER A 176 -7.49 0.48 0.47
N MET A 177 -8.47 0.56 -0.45
CA MET A 177 -9.65 1.45 -0.35
C MET A 177 -10.93 0.73 0.09
N ASP A 178 -11.08 -0.53 -0.27
CA ASP A 178 -12.26 -1.34 0.04
C ASP A 178 -12.01 -2.29 1.22
N GLY A 179 -10.75 -2.64 1.49
CA GLY A 179 -10.40 -3.58 2.54
C GLY A 179 -10.81 -5.02 2.24
N ASP A 180 -11.08 -5.36 0.97
CA ASP A 180 -11.31 -6.72 0.50
C ASP A 180 -10.00 -7.42 0.11
N LEU A 181 -10.01 -8.74 0.14
CA LEU A 181 -8.87 -9.59 -0.20
C LEU A 181 -9.03 -10.14 -1.61
N ALA A 182 -7.92 -10.28 -2.33
CA ALA A 182 -7.93 -11.01 -3.59
C ALA A 182 -8.13 -12.52 -3.35
N PRO A 183 -8.92 -13.23 -4.19
CA PRO A 183 -8.98 -14.69 -4.21
C PRO A 183 -7.69 -15.27 -4.82
N LEU A 184 -6.58 -15.11 -4.10
CA LEU A 184 -5.22 -15.37 -4.60
C LEU A 184 -5.02 -16.82 -5.06
N ALA A 185 -5.63 -17.80 -4.36
CA ALA A 185 -5.54 -19.21 -4.74
C ALA A 185 -6.19 -19.46 -6.12
N ASP A 186 -7.36 -18.89 -6.38
CA ASP A 186 -8.08 -19.04 -7.65
C ASP A 186 -7.35 -18.32 -8.79
N ILE A 187 -6.86 -17.10 -8.52
CA ILE A 187 -6.05 -16.34 -9.48
C ILE A 187 -4.78 -17.11 -9.83
N ALA A 188 -4.07 -17.65 -8.84
CA ALA A 188 -2.87 -18.45 -9.05
C ALA A 188 -3.17 -19.73 -9.86
N ALA A 189 -4.29 -20.40 -9.60
CA ALA A 189 -4.73 -21.57 -10.37
C ALA A 189 -4.97 -21.23 -11.85
N ILE A 190 -5.64 -20.10 -12.14
CA ILE A 190 -5.83 -19.61 -13.50
C ILE A 190 -4.49 -19.21 -14.13
N CYS A 191 -3.63 -18.48 -13.43
CA CYS A 191 -2.32 -18.10 -13.96
C CYS A 191 -1.50 -19.34 -14.32
N LYS A 192 -1.48 -20.36 -13.47
CA LYS A 192 -0.81 -21.65 -13.72
C LYS A 192 -1.38 -22.35 -14.96
N LYS A 193 -2.71 -22.43 -15.08
CA LYS A 193 -3.40 -23.06 -16.23
C LYS A 193 -2.97 -22.46 -17.57
N TYR A 194 -2.79 -21.15 -17.63
CA TYR A 194 -2.44 -20.44 -18.86
C TYR A 194 -0.96 -20.00 -18.94
N LYS A 195 -0.12 -20.44 -18.01
CA LYS A 195 1.29 -20.04 -17.90
C LYS A 195 1.50 -18.52 -17.82
N ALA A 196 0.57 -17.81 -17.21
CA ALA A 196 0.71 -16.40 -16.89
C ALA A 196 1.54 -16.23 -15.61
N ARG A 197 2.29 -15.13 -15.54
CA ARG A 197 3.13 -14.75 -14.40
C ARG A 197 2.32 -13.88 -13.44
N LEU A 198 2.13 -14.36 -12.21
CA LEU A 198 1.38 -13.63 -11.19
C LEU A 198 2.28 -12.61 -10.46
N ILE A 199 1.80 -11.39 -10.31
CA ILE A 199 2.41 -10.32 -9.53
C ILE A 199 1.44 -9.96 -8.41
N VAL A 200 1.91 -9.97 -7.16
CA VAL A 200 1.09 -9.67 -5.99
C VAL A 200 1.66 -8.46 -5.26
N ASP A 201 0.85 -7.41 -5.16
CA ASP A 201 1.15 -6.27 -4.29
C ASP A 201 0.68 -6.59 -2.86
N GLU A 202 1.65 -6.85 -1.98
CA GLU A 202 1.45 -7.19 -0.56
C GLU A 202 1.52 -5.94 0.34
N ALA A 203 1.38 -4.73 -0.23
CA ALA A 203 1.56 -3.47 0.48
C ALA A 203 0.77 -3.38 1.79
N HIS A 204 -0.49 -3.81 1.82
CA HIS A 204 -1.39 -3.73 2.97
C HIS A 204 -1.46 -5.02 3.79
N SER A 205 -0.95 -6.13 3.27
CA SER A 205 -1.02 -7.47 3.88
C SER A 205 0.28 -7.89 4.55
N THR A 206 1.44 -7.37 4.12
CA THR A 206 2.73 -7.57 4.79
C THR A 206 2.63 -7.16 6.25
N GLY A 207 3.11 -8.01 7.16
CA GLY A 207 3.04 -7.85 8.61
C GLY A 207 1.72 -8.27 9.24
N ILE A 208 0.63 -8.35 8.48
CA ILE A 208 -0.72 -8.65 8.99
C ILE A 208 -1.07 -10.12 8.82
N PHE A 209 -0.79 -10.68 7.64
CA PHE A 209 -1.11 -12.06 7.29
C PHE A 209 0.13 -12.95 7.31
N GLY A 210 -0.08 -14.25 7.53
CA GLY A 210 0.98 -15.22 7.75
C GLY A 210 1.50 -15.25 9.18
N ASP A 211 1.96 -16.42 9.62
CA ASP A 211 2.35 -16.68 11.01
C ASP A 211 3.47 -15.74 11.50
N ARG A 212 4.39 -15.37 10.61
CA ARG A 212 5.49 -14.44 10.89
C ARG A 212 5.27 -13.07 10.25
N GLY A 213 4.09 -12.79 9.69
CA GLY A 213 3.79 -11.53 9.00
C GLY A 213 4.31 -11.45 7.55
N GLU A 214 4.47 -12.59 6.87
CA GLU A 214 4.99 -12.65 5.50
C GLU A 214 4.09 -12.00 4.45
N GLY A 215 2.78 -12.02 4.67
CA GLY A 215 1.79 -11.59 3.70
C GLY A 215 0.80 -12.69 3.34
N LEU A 216 -0.23 -12.31 2.57
CA LEU A 216 -1.36 -13.18 2.29
C LEU A 216 -0.97 -14.32 1.33
N ALA A 217 -0.09 -14.07 0.37
CA ALA A 217 0.37 -15.08 -0.58
C ALA A 217 1.04 -16.27 0.10
N THR A 218 1.84 -16.01 1.14
CA THR A 218 2.49 -17.05 1.95
C THR A 218 1.47 -17.79 2.81
N GLU A 219 0.53 -17.07 3.44
CA GLU A 219 -0.56 -17.67 4.21
C GLU A 219 -1.39 -18.66 3.37
N VAL A 220 -1.70 -18.31 2.12
CA VAL A 220 -2.45 -19.18 1.19
C VAL A 220 -1.56 -20.10 0.35
N GLN A 221 -0.26 -20.17 0.66
CA GLN A 221 0.72 -21.12 0.11
C GLN A 221 0.90 -21.06 -1.42
N ILE A 222 0.88 -19.87 -2.02
CA ILE A 222 1.07 -19.69 -3.47
C ILE A 222 2.43 -19.13 -3.87
N ASP A 223 3.35 -18.91 -2.94
CA ASP A 223 4.69 -18.36 -3.18
C ASP A 223 5.43 -18.97 -4.39
N PRO A 224 5.47 -20.31 -4.58
CA PRO A 224 6.18 -20.92 -5.72
C PRO A 224 5.62 -20.54 -7.10
N TYR A 225 4.42 -19.94 -7.16
CA TYR A 225 3.73 -19.55 -8.39
C TYR A 225 3.77 -18.05 -8.66
N ILE A 226 4.36 -17.26 -7.76
CA ILE A 226 4.43 -15.82 -7.89
C ILE A 226 5.73 -15.42 -8.60
N PHE A 227 5.58 -14.61 -9.65
CA PHE A 227 6.70 -14.04 -10.40
C PHE A 227 7.34 -12.86 -9.66
N ALA A 228 6.52 -12.00 -9.04
CA ALA A 228 7.00 -10.87 -8.26
C ALA A 228 6.05 -10.56 -7.09
N LYS A 229 6.61 -10.33 -5.90
CA LYS A 229 5.89 -9.76 -4.75
C LYS A 229 6.40 -8.35 -4.47
N ILE A 230 5.49 -7.43 -4.18
CA ILE A 230 5.83 -6.07 -3.77
C ILE A 230 5.49 -5.90 -2.30
N HIS A 231 6.48 -5.60 -1.48
CA HIS A 231 6.29 -5.36 -0.04
C HIS A 231 6.59 -3.90 0.26
N THR A 232 5.78 -3.26 1.11
CA THR A 232 6.01 -1.86 1.51
C THR A 232 6.29 -1.74 2.98
N TYR A 233 7.24 -0.87 3.32
CA TYR A 233 7.73 -0.73 4.69
C TYR A 233 7.03 0.39 5.47
N GLY A 234 6.36 1.31 4.78
CA GLY A 234 5.61 2.45 5.35
C GLY A 234 4.21 2.16 5.88
N LYS A 235 3.93 0.91 6.27
CA LYS A 235 2.63 0.50 6.83
C LYS A 235 2.82 -0.32 8.10
N ALA A 236 2.40 -1.59 8.13
CA ALA A 236 2.55 -2.47 9.29
C ALA A 236 4.00 -2.61 9.76
N MET A 237 4.97 -2.52 8.84
CA MET A 237 6.41 -2.59 9.12
C MET A 237 6.98 -1.30 9.77
N GLY A 238 6.20 -0.22 9.86
CA GLY A 238 6.53 0.99 10.63
C GLY A 238 7.74 1.81 10.15
N CYS A 239 8.29 1.57 8.96
CA CYS A 239 9.50 2.22 8.46
C CYS A 239 9.30 2.84 7.06
N HIS A 240 10.36 3.01 6.26
CA HIS A 240 10.30 3.64 4.94
C HIS A 240 10.89 2.71 3.88
N GLY A 241 10.44 2.84 2.63
CA GLY A 241 10.89 2.02 1.52
C GLY A 241 9.90 0.94 1.08
N ALA A 242 10.37 0.11 0.16
CA ALA A 242 9.68 -1.07 -0.33
C ALA A 242 10.70 -2.06 -0.92
N SER A 243 10.26 -3.26 -1.25
CA SER A 243 11.02 -4.21 -2.04
C SER A 243 10.17 -4.84 -3.13
N VAL A 244 10.85 -5.24 -4.21
CA VAL A 244 10.34 -6.25 -5.14
C VAL A 244 11.11 -7.53 -4.86
N CYS A 245 10.39 -8.62 -4.58
CA CYS A 245 10.93 -9.95 -4.34
C CYS A 245 10.56 -10.87 -5.50
N GLY A 246 11.47 -11.71 -5.96
CA GLY A 246 11.22 -12.64 -7.06
C GLY A 246 12.47 -13.41 -7.48
N GLY A 247 12.48 -13.89 -8.72
CA GLY A 247 13.63 -14.61 -9.27
C GLY A 247 14.86 -13.71 -9.50
N GLU A 248 16.06 -14.29 -9.46
CA GLU A 248 17.31 -13.55 -9.69
C GLU A 248 17.31 -12.84 -11.05
N LEU A 249 16.77 -13.50 -12.09
CA LEU A 249 16.61 -12.92 -13.42
C LEU A 249 15.74 -11.66 -13.41
N LEU A 250 14.63 -11.65 -12.66
CA LEU A 250 13.77 -10.48 -12.53
C LEU A 250 14.52 -9.34 -11.86
N ILE A 251 15.19 -9.60 -10.74
CA ILE A 251 15.91 -8.57 -10.00
C ILE A 251 17.03 -7.97 -10.87
N ASN A 252 17.82 -8.81 -11.55
CA ASN A 252 18.83 -8.35 -12.50
C ASN A 252 18.21 -7.51 -13.64
N TYR A 253 17.04 -7.91 -14.15
CA TYR A 253 16.33 -7.12 -15.16
C TYR A 253 15.93 -5.74 -14.63
N LEU A 254 15.37 -5.65 -13.41
CA LEU A 254 14.99 -4.39 -12.80
C LEU A 254 16.18 -3.46 -12.57
N VAL A 255 17.32 -3.98 -12.11
CA VAL A 255 18.55 -3.21 -11.93
C VAL A 255 18.99 -2.53 -13.24
N ASN A 256 18.74 -3.15 -14.38
CA ASN A 256 19.17 -2.67 -15.70
C ASN A 256 18.13 -1.81 -16.45
N TYR A 257 16.84 -2.00 -16.18
CA TYR A 257 15.77 -1.37 -16.97
C TYR A 257 14.79 -0.51 -16.16
N SER A 258 14.76 -0.66 -14.83
CA SER A 258 13.84 0.09 -13.99
C SER A 258 14.33 1.52 -13.76
N ARG A 259 13.82 2.47 -14.54
CA ARG A 259 14.22 3.88 -14.43
C ARG A 259 14.01 4.49 -13.03
N PRO A 260 12.90 4.23 -12.32
CA PRO A 260 12.71 4.70 -10.94
C PRO A 260 13.73 4.15 -9.94
N PHE A 261 14.34 2.99 -10.22
CA PHE A 261 15.44 2.44 -9.43
C PHE A 261 16.80 3.09 -9.82
N ILE A 262 17.06 3.21 -11.12
CA ILE A 262 18.35 3.66 -11.67
C ILE A 262 18.62 5.14 -11.38
N PHE A 263 17.61 5.99 -11.59
CA PHE A 263 17.76 7.46 -11.57
C PHE A 263 17.31 8.10 -10.25
N THR A 264 17.49 7.38 -9.14
CA THR A 264 17.18 7.89 -7.80
C THR A 264 18.35 7.63 -6.85
N THR A 265 18.50 8.49 -5.86
CA THR A 265 19.47 8.31 -4.76
C THR A 265 19.08 7.06 -3.97
N ALA A 266 20.07 6.23 -3.62
CA ALA A 266 19.83 5.02 -2.83
C ALA A 266 19.34 5.36 -1.41
N VAL A 267 18.65 4.42 -0.76
CA VAL A 267 18.23 4.53 0.64
C VAL A 267 19.43 4.76 1.57
N THR A 268 19.20 5.42 2.70
CA THR A 268 20.24 5.71 3.69
C THR A 268 20.49 4.49 4.60
N ASP A 269 21.65 4.45 5.26
CA ASP A 269 21.97 3.37 6.21
C ASP A 269 20.94 3.29 7.35
N HIS A 270 20.36 4.44 7.76
CA HIS A 270 19.25 4.46 8.72
C HIS A 270 18.02 3.72 8.21
N ILE A 271 17.64 3.89 6.94
CA ILE A 271 16.52 3.14 6.36
C ILE A 271 16.86 1.65 6.32
N VAL A 272 18.09 1.29 5.95
CA VAL A 272 18.54 -0.11 5.94
C VAL A 272 18.42 -0.74 7.33
N ALA A 273 18.96 -0.08 8.36
CA ALA A 273 18.90 -0.54 9.74
C ALA A 273 17.45 -0.64 10.26
N SER A 274 16.59 0.33 9.95
CA SER A 274 15.18 0.28 10.32
C SER A 274 14.46 -0.91 9.68
N ILE A 275 14.70 -1.20 8.40
CA ILE A 275 14.07 -2.35 7.73
C ILE A 275 14.61 -3.66 8.34
N GLN A 276 15.92 -3.77 8.59
CA GLN A 276 16.49 -4.95 9.26
C GLN A 276 15.88 -5.18 10.65
N ALA A 277 15.75 -4.12 11.46
CA ALA A 277 15.10 -4.19 12.76
C ALA A 277 13.63 -4.66 12.63
N ALA A 278 12.89 -4.13 11.65
CA ALA A 278 11.49 -4.52 11.43
C ALA A 278 11.36 -6.01 11.08
N TYR A 279 12.21 -6.54 10.18
CA TYR A 279 12.23 -7.98 9.87
C TYR A 279 12.68 -8.84 11.05
N SER A 280 13.56 -8.34 11.92
CA SER A 280 13.99 -9.08 13.12
C SER A 280 12.89 -9.22 14.16
N LEU A 281 11.98 -8.23 14.25
CA LEU A 281 10.88 -8.22 15.20
C LEU A 281 9.63 -8.93 14.66
N MET A 282 9.38 -8.86 13.34
CA MET A 282 8.13 -9.31 12.72
C MET A 282 7.67 -10.73 13.12
N PRO A 283 8.55 -11.75 13.20
CA PRO A 283 8.16 -13.09 13.62
C PRO A 283 7.56 -13.14 15.03
N GLU A 284 8.00 -12.27 15.94
CA GLU A 284 7.60 -12.27 17.34
C GLU A 284 6.24 -11.59 17.58
N LEU A 285 5.74 -10.83 16.60
CA LEU A 285 4.53 -9.99 16.73
C LEU A 285 3.20 -10.75 16.62
N SER A 286 3.16 -12.01 17.04
CA SER A 286 1.96 -12.86 17.01
C SER A 286 0.86 -12.34 17.94
N SER A 287 1.25 -11.76 19.09
CA SER A 287 0.32 -11.20 20.07
C SER A 287 -0.33 -9.91 19.56
N GLU A 288 0.44 -9.10 18.84
CA GLU A 288 0.07 -7.85 18.21
C GLU A 288 -0.92 -8.12 17.07
N ARG A 289 -0.61 -9.09 16.19
CA ARG A 289 -1.55 -9.55 15.15
C ARG A 289 -2.87 -10.04 15.75
N SER A 290 -2.81 -10.79 16.85
CA SER A 290 -4.01 -11.29 17.55
C SER A 290 -4.84 -10.15 18.16
N ARG A 291 -4.17 -9.15 18.76
CA ARG A 291 -4.84 -7.96 19.33
C ARG A 291 -5.48 -7.10 18.23
N LEU A 292 -4.79 -6.92 17.11
CA LEU A 292 -5.36 -6.25 15.93
C LEU A 292 -6.63 -6.96 15.46
N GLN A 293 -6.63 -8.28 15.33
CA GLN A 293 -7.83 -9.03 14.92
C GLN A 293 -8.97 -8.87 15.93
N ALA A 294 -8.68 -8.94 17.24
CA ALA A 294 -9.67 -8.71 18.29
C ALA A 294 -10.27 -7.30 18.22
N ASN A 295 -9.45 -6.28 17.91
CA ASN A 295 -9.91 -4.91 17.72
C ASN A 295 -10.81 -4.76 16.48
N ILE A 296 -10.47 -5.44 15.37
CA ILE A 296 -11.31 -5.48 14.15
C ILE A 296 -12.66 -6.13 14.48
N ASP A 297 -12.67 -7.25 15.20
CA ASP A 297 -13.88 -7.95 15.60
C ASP A 297 -14.76 -7.10 16.52
N ALA A 298 -14.15 -6.40 17.49
CA ALA A 298 -14.85 -5.48 18.38
C ALA A 298 -15.49 -4.32 17.61
N TYR A 299 -14.75 -3.69 16.69
CA TYR A 299 -15.28 -2.64 15.82
C TYR A 299 -16.49 -3.14 15.02
N ARG A 300 -16.34 -4.29 14.33
CA ARG A 300 -17.40 -4.87 13.48
C ARG A 300 -18.63 -5.28 14.26
N LYS A 301 -18.48 -5.72 15.51
CA LYS A 301 -19.58 -6.07 16.41
C LYS A 301 -20.36 -4.82 16.85
N ASN A 302 -19.68 -3.70 17.08
CA ASN A 302 -20.28 -2.51 17.67
C ASN A 302 -20.79 -1.50 16.64
N VAL A 303 -20.25 -1.50 15.43
CA VAL A 303 -20.79 -0.73 14.31
C VAL A 303 -21.94 -1.51 13.65
N ASN A 304 -23.03 -0.84 13.28
CA ASN A 304 -24.21 -1.45 12.65
C ASN A 304 -23.95 -1.85 11.19
N ILE A 305 -22.88 -2.61 10.95
CA ILE A 305 -22.33 -2.90 9.63
C ILE A 305 -23.24 -3.79 8.78
N HIS A 306 -24.06 -4.62 9.42
CA HIS A 306 -25.00 -5.54 8.74
C HIS A 306 -26.08 -4.82 7.91
N GLN A 307 -26.21 -3.50 8.06
CA GLN A 307 -27.13 -2.69 7.25
C GLN A 307 -26.55 -2.28 5.89
N TYR A 308 -25.31 -2.67 5.56
CA TYR A 308 -24.61 -2.26 4.35
C TYR A 308 -24.27 -3.44 3.46
N SER A 309 -24.38 -3.24 2.14
CA SER A 309 -24.23 -4.29 1.12
C SER A 309 -22.78 -4.58 0.71
N SER A 310 -21.83 -3.70 1.07
CA SER A 310 -20.41 -3.82 0.75
C SER A 310 -19.63 -3.72 2.05
N LEU A 311 -18.94 -4.80 2.41
CA LEU A 311 -18.15 -4.89 3.63
C LEU A 311 -16.71 -5.21 3.27
N SER A 312 -15.78 -4.57 3.97
CA SER A 312 -14.39 -5.01 4.02
C SER A 312 -14.32 -6.43 4.57
N ASP A 313 -13.24 -7.15 4.23
CA ASP A 313 -12.95 -8.45 4.79
C ASP A 313 -12.88 -8.38 6.32
N CYS A 314 -13.33 -9.44 7.01
CA CYS A 314 -13.35 -9.47 8.47
C CYS A 314 -11.94 -9.49 9.10
N ARG A 315 -10.91 -9.78 8.32
CA ARG A 315 -9.51 -9.77 8.76
C ARG A 315 -8.75 -8.53 8.32
N SER A 316 -9.40 -7.63 7.57
CA SER A 316 -8.77 -6.43 7.07
C SER A 316 -8.65 -5.37 8.17
N PRO A 317 -7.47 -4.79 8.43
CA PRO A 317 -7.36 -3.61 9.29
C PRO A 317 -7.97 -2.35 8.63
N VAL A 318 -8.24 -2.40 7.32
CA VAL A 318 -8.98 -1.35 6.61
C VAL A 318 -10.45 -1.71 6.59
N GLN A 319 -11.27 -0.91 7.27
CA GLN A 319 -12.72 -1.03 7.28
C GLN A 319 -13.34 0.19 6.58
N ILE A 320 -14.40 -0.04 5.79
CA ILE A 320 -15.18 1.03 5.17
C ILE A 320 -16.47 1.29 5.95
N PHE A 321 -16.82 2.56 6.09
CA PHE A 321 -18.15 2.99 6.54
C PHE A 321 -18.82 3.80 5.42
N PRO A 322 -19.83 3.25 4.72
CA PRO A 322 -20.46 3.93 3.60
C PRO A 322 -21.15 5.24 4.00
N VAL A 323 -20.96 6.28 3.20
CA VAL A 323 -21.62 7.59 3.37
C VAL A 323 -22.06 8.12 2.00
N ASP A 324 -23.19 8.83 1.96
CA ASP A 324 -23.80 9.25 0.70
C ASP A 324 -23.20 10.58 0.20
N GLY A 325 -22.38 10.52 -0.84
CA GLY A 325 -21.88 11.71 -1.53
C GLY A 325 -20.68 12.40 -0.86
N ASN A 326 -19.99 13.22 -1.66
CA ASN A 326 -18.75 13.87 -1.25
C ASN A 326 -18.93 14.84 -0.06
N GLU A 327 -20.00 15.64 -0.07
CA GLU A 327 -20.26 16.66 0.95
C GLU A 327 -20.56 16.02 2.31
N HIS A 328 -21.40 14.98 2.33
CA HIS A 328 -21.70 14.25 3.56
C HIS A 328 -20.46 13.56 4.12
N ALA A 329 -19.61 12.99 3.25
CA ALA A 329 -18.35 12.39 3.69
C ALA A 329 -17.43 13.40 4.39
N ASP A 330 -17.33 14.63 3.87
CA ASP A 330 -16.57 15.71 4.51
C ASP A 330 -17.19 16.14 5.85
N ILE A 331 -18.52 16.27 5.91
CA ILE A 331 -19.25 16.62 7.15
C ILE A 331 -19.01 15.56 8.22
N CYS A 332 -19.20 14.27 7.90
CA CYS A 332 -18.98 13.18 8.85
C CYS A 332 -17.52 13.11 9.32
N SER A 333 -16.56 13.27 8.40
CA SER A 333 -15.14 13.29 8.77
C SER A 333 -14.82 14.43 9.72
N LYS A 334 -15.41 15.62 9.51
CA LYS A 334 -15.22 16.79 10.36
C LYS A 334 -15.88 16.62 11.73
N GLU A 335 -17.07 16.03 11.77
CA GLU A 335 -17.76 15.70 13.02
C GLU A 335 -16.94 14.72 13.88
N LEU A 336 -16.35 13.69 13.25
CA LEU A 336 -15.44 12.77 13.94
C LEU A 336 -14.17 13.47 14.45
N GLU A 337 -13.57 14.35 13.62
CA GLU A 337 -12.41 15.17 14.00
C GLU A 337 -12.72 16.08 15.20
N GLU A 338 -13.88 16.73 15.22
CA GLU A 338 -14.34 17.58 16.33
C GLU A 338 -14.59 16.78 17.62
N ASN A 339 -14.87 15.48 17.51
CA ASN A 339 -14.95 14.55 18.64
C ASN A 339 -13.60 13.87 18.97
N GLY A 340 -12.50 14.28 18.32
CA GLY A 340 -11.16 13.81 18.60
C GLY A 340 -10.72 12.54 17.87
N PHE A 341 -11.42 12.13 16.80
CA PHE A 341 -11.10 10.95 16.00
C PHE A 341 -10.58 11.32 14.60
N ALA A 342 -9.42 10.78 14.23
CA ALA A 342 -8.84 10.97 12.92
C ALA A 342 -9.32 9.89 11.95
N VAL A 343 -10.37 10.19 11.17
CA VAL A 343 -10.90 9.34 10.09
C VAL A 343 -10.86 10.14 8.79
N LYS A 344 -10.62 9.48 7.65
CA LYS A 344 -10.54 10.18 6.34
C LYS A 344 -11.69 9.81 5.41
N PRO A 345 -12.28 10.79 4.71
CA PRO A 345 -13.27 10.52 3.68
C PRO A 345 -12.58 10.08 2.39
N VAL A 346 -13.14 9.07 1.74
CA VAL A 346 -12.76 8.64 0.40
C VAL A 346 -13.90 8.97 -0.55
N LYS A 347 -13.61 9.89 -1.47
CA LYS A 347 -14.57 10.64 -2.28
C LYS A 347 -14.37 10.42 -3.76
N SER A 348 -15.39 10.67 -4.57
CA SER A 348 -15.25 10.72 -6.02
C SER A 348 -14.29 11.84 -6.46
N PRO A 349 -13.34 11.58 -7.39
CA PRO A 349 -13.26 10.42 -8.30
C PRO A 349 -12.33 9.29 -7.84
N THR A 350 -11.82 9.31 -6.59
CA THR A 350 -11.00 8.20 -6.07
C THR A 350 -11.82 6.90 -6.04
N VAL A 351 -13.10 7.03 -5.73
CA VAL A 351 -14.11 5.97 -5.80
C VAL A 351 -15.24 6.42 -6.73
N SER A 352 -16.02 5.47 -7.25
CA SER A 352 -17.19 5.80 -8.07
C SER A 352 -18.21 6.64 -7.29
N GLU A 353 -18.93 7.51 -8.00
CA GLU A 353 -20.02 8.30 -7.43
C GLU A 353 -21.10 7.38 -6.81
N GLY A 354 -21.59 7.76 -5.63
CA GLY A 354 -22.53 6.93 -4.84
C GLY A 354 -21.85 5.77 -4.10
N LYS A 355 -20.52 5.71 -4.13
CA LYS A 355 -19.70 4.76 -3.36
C LYS A 355 -18.74 5.50 -2.42
N GLU A 356 -19.06 6.72 -2.04
CA GLU A 356 -18.32 7.46 -1.02
C GLU A 356 -18.37 6.73 0.33
N ARG A 357 -17.33 6.91 1.13
CA ARG A 357 -17.13 6.18 2.37
C ARG A 357 -16.16 6.93 3.28
N LEU A 358 -16.25 6.65 4.57
CA LEU A 358 -15.14 6.88 5.49
C LEU A 358 -14.23 5.65 5.46
N ARG A 359 -12.93 5.87 5.35
CA ARG A 359 -11.91 4.81 5.47
C ARG A 359 -11.37 4.82 6.89
N ILE A 360 -11.58 3.73 7.58
CA ILE A 360 -11.23 3.53 8.98
C ILE A 360 -10.12 2.47 9.03
N CYS A 361 -8.95 2.86 9.53
CA CYS A 361 -7.87 1.94 9.84
C CYS A 361 -7.98 1.55 11.32
N ILE A 362 -8.25 0.28 11.58
CA ILE A 362 -8.15 -0.29 12.92
C ILE A 362 -6.69 -0.64 13.16
N HIS A 363 -6.21 -0.29 14.34
CA HIS A 363 -4.85 -0.56 14.75
C HIS A 363 -4.82 -1.47 15.97
N GLU A 364 -3.67 -2.08 16.14
CA GLU A 364 -3.34 -2.93 17.28
C GLU A 364 -3.31 -2.15 18.60
N PHE A 365 -2.91 -0.88 18.57
CA PHE A 365 -2.78 -0.02 19.74
C PHE A 365 -4.07 0.71 20.12
N ASN A 366 -5.14 0.62 19.31
CA ASN A 366 -6.42 1.22 19.69
C ASN A 366 -6.98 0.46 20.90
N ILE A 367 -7.42 1.19 21.91
CA ILE A 367 -8.03 0.57 23.10
C ILE A 367 -9.54 0.37 22.87
N GLU A 368 -10.13 -0.59 23.59
CA GLU A 368 -11.55 -0.95 23.46
C GLU A 368 -12.49 0.27 23.59
N LYS A 369 -12.19 1.19 24.51
CA LYS A 369 -12.98 2.42 24.70
C LYS A 369 -13.00 3.28 23.42
N GLU A 370 -11.86 3.47 22.77
CA GLU A 370 -11.76 4.28 21.54
C GLU A 370 -12.57 3.66 20.41
N ILE A 371 -12.51 2.34 20.26
CA ILE A 371 -13.27 1.59 19.26
C ILE A 371 -14.78 1.72 19.51
N ASN A 372 -15.20 1.59 20.77
CA ASN A 372 -16.61 1.68 21.17
C ASN A 372 -17.18 3.10 20.97
N ASP A 373 -16.40 4.11 21.34
CA ASP A 373 -16.78 5.52 21.17
C ASP A 373 -16.89 5.86 19.67
N LEU A 374 -15.92 5.44 18.85
CA LEU A 374 -15.98 5.60 17.40
C LEU A 374 -17.22 4.92 16.81
N ALA A 375 -17.46 3.65 17.17
CA ALA A 375 -18.63 2.91 16.68
C ALA A 375 -19.95 3.60 17.06
N THR A 376 -20.03 4.15 18.27
CA THR A 376 -21.19 4.92 18.74
C THR A 376 -21.43 6.17 17.88
N LEU A 377 -20.38 6.94 17.60
CA LEU A 377 -20.46 8.11 16.72
C LEU A 377 -20.89 7.72 15.30
N LEU A 378 -20.28 6.68 14.73
CA LEU A 378 -20.63 6.17 13.40
C LEU A 378 -22.10 5.72 13.32
N ASN A 379 -22.60 5.03 14.34
CA ASN A 379 -24.00 4.61 14.40
C ASN A 379 -24.99 5.78 14.49
N ASN A 380 -24.54 6.95 14.97
CA ASN A 380 -25.35 8.17 15.04
C ASN A 380 -25.32 9.00 13.75
N ILE A 381 -24.41 8.70 12.81
CA ILE A 381 -24.40 9.34 11.49
C ILE A 381 -25.71 8.98 10.78
N LYS A 382 -26.59 9.98 10.64
CA LYS A 382 -27.85 9.82 9.93
C LYS A 382 -27.58 9.56 8.47
N LYS A 383 -28.15 8.50 7.91
CA LYS A 383 -28.27 8.37 6.44
C LYS A 383 -29.04 9.60 5.96
N ILE A 384 -28.43 10.41 5.10
CA ILE A 384 -29.19 11.38 4.29
C ILE A 384 -29.93 10.51 3.28
N ARG A 385 -31.12 10.03 3.66
CA ARG A 385 -32.05 9.44 2.71
C ARG A 385 -32.41 10.56 1.74
N ASN A 386 -32.13 10.34 0.45
CA ASN A 386 -32.74 11.11 -0.64
C ASN A 386 -34.27 11.12 -0.50
#